data_AF-A0A426CZC5-F1
#
_entry.id   AF-A0A426CZC5-F1
#
_cell.length_a   1.000
_cell.length_b   1.000
_cell.length_c   1.000
_cell.angle_alpha   90.00
_cell.angle_beta   90.00
_cell.angle_gamma   90.00
#
_symmetry.space_group_name_H-M   'P 1'
#
loop_
_entity.id
_entity.type
_entity.pdbx_description
1 polymer ?
#
loop_
_entity_poly.entity_id
_entity_poly.type
_entity_poly.pdbx_seq_one_letter_code
_entity_poly.pdbx_strand_id
1 'polypeptide(L)'
;MKRLHNISAFTLIELLVVIGLIGVLAAGIGIALKTNDGGTALQGAQASLNSMISAARSQAALKNVRAGIFIETTITDNIPDEGFLNRLHIAYESGQGPDGWTATDTPIKLPQGIFIVPAFDKLNAYKTENWPQTTTKEKTGKDAIRSTVMNDAKHDLQMESPIKGKWAPLVVFNPNGLRDTINSPVDVGTTASPGNRIVLSVGRRDADKIVFFNENDVCGLEIGMYGVVTMINEVEGFKQDD
;
A
#
# COMPACT_ATOMS: atom_id res chain seq x y z
N MET A 1 -8.81 66.61 19.26
CA MET A 1 -10.11 66.04 18.86
C MET A 1 -9.87 64.77 18.06
N LYS A 2 -10.22 63.59 18.60
CA LYS A 2 -10.14 62.30 17.88
C LYS A 2 -11.43 62.12 17.08
N ARG A 3 -11.35 61.95 15.75
CA ARG A 3 -12.48 61.53 14.91
C ARG A 3 -12.74 60.05 15.17
N LEU A 4 -13.95 59.71 15.62
CA LEU A 4 -14.42 58.33 15.67
C LEU A 4 -14.73 57.88 14.24
N HIS A 5 -14.09 56.81 13.79
CA HIS A 5 -14.40 56.16 12.53
C HIS A 5 -15.76 55.46 12.66
N ASN A 6 -16.72 55.82 11.81
CA ASN A 6 -17.94 55.04 11.65
C ASN A 6 -17.59 53.72 10.97
N ILE A 7 -17.69 52.63 11.72
CA ILE A 7 -17.63 51.27 11.17
C ILE A 7 -19.02 50.99 10.60
N SER A 8 -19.12 50.93 9.26
CA SER A 8 -20.35 50.53 8.59
C SER A 8 -20.64 49.06 8.93
N ALA A 9 -21.77 48.81 9.58
CA ALA A 9 -22.26 47.46 9.84
C ALA A 9 -22.99 46.95 8.59
N PHE A 10 -22.71 45.70 8.21
CA PHE A 10 -23.39 45.02 7.09
C PHE A 10 -24.90 44.95 7.33
N THR A 11 -25.67 45.16 6.26
CA THR A 11 -27.13 45.04 6.31
C THR A 11 -27.55 43.58 6.43
N LEU A 12 -28.75 43.35 6.97
CA LEU A 12 -29.30 42.01 7.17
C LEU A 12 -29.41 41.23 5.85
N ILE A 13 -29.75 41.92 4.76
CA ILE A 13 -29.86 41.32 3.43
C ILE A 13 -28.48 40.91 2.87
N GLU A 14 -27.45 41.73 3.08
CA GLU A 14 -26.08 41.39 2.67
C GLU A 14 -25.57 40.17 3.43
N LEU A 15 -25.85 40.10 4.73
CA LEU A 15 -25.46 38.94 5.54
C LEU A 15 -26.16 37.66 5.07
N LEU A 16 -27.44 37.75 4.68
CA LEU A 16 -28.21 36.62 4.15
C LEU A 16 -27.68 36.13 2.79
N VAL A 17 -27.26 37.05 1.92
CA VAL A 17 -26.65 36.69 0.63
C VAL A 17 -25.29 36.00 0.84
N VAL A 18 -24.47 36.50 1.76
CA VAL A 18 -23.14 35.94 2.04
C VAL A 18 -23.24 34.53 2.58
N ILE A 19 -24.11 34.26 3.55
CA ILE A 19 -24.30 32.89 4.06
C ILE A 19 -24.88 31.95 3.00
N GLY A 20 -25.74 32.47 2.11
CA GLY A 20 -26.26 31.70 0.96
C GLY A 20 -25.15 31.33 -0.02
N LEU A 21 -24.27 32.27 -0.35
CA LEU A 21 -23.11 32.03 -1.23
C LEU A 21 -22.14 31.03 -0.61
N ILE A 22 -21.81 31.19 0.68
CA ILE A 22 -20.97 30.24 1.43
C ILE A 22 -21.60 28.84 1.41
N GLY A 23 -22.92 28.74 1.58
CA GLY A 23 -23.65 27.47 1.51
C GLY A 23 -23.52 26.78 0.15
N VAL A 24 -23.67 27.53 -0.95
CA VAL A 24 -23.53 26.99 -2.31
C VAL A 24 -22.08 26.56 -2.58
N LEU A 25 -21.09 27.35 -2.16
CA LEU A 25 -19.68 27.02 -2.32
C LEU A 25 -19.29 25.79 -1.48
N ALA A 26 -19.76 25.72 -0.23
CA ALA A 26 -19.55 24.58 0.65
C ALA A 26 -20.22 23.30 0.11
N ALA A 27 -21.42 23.41 -0.45
CA ALA A 27 -22.10 22.29 -1.11
C ALA A 27 -21.36 21.82 -2.37
N GLY A 28 -20.85 22.74 -3.20
CA GLY A 28 -20.05 22.41 -4.38
C GLY A 28 -18.75 21.69 -4.04
N ILE A 29 -18.03 22.16 -3.03
CA ILE A 29 -16.79 21.51 -2.53
C ILE A 29 -17.12 20.15 -1.92
N GLY A 30 -18.24 20.02 -1.19
CA GLY A 30 -18.67 18.76 -0.58
C GLY A 30 -19.00 17.66 -1.60
N ILE A 31 -19.49 18.03 -2.79
CA ILE A 31 -19.76 17.08 -3.89
C ILE A 31 -18.46 16.66 -4.59
N ALA A 32 -17.51 17.60 -4.80
CA ALA A 32 -16.21 17.31 -5.40
C ALA A 32 -15.34 16.35 -4.55
N LEU A 33 -15.47 16.41 -3.23
CA LEU A 33 -14.78 15.51 -2.30
C LEU A 33 -15.44 14.12 -2.18
N LYS A 34 -16.69 13.95 -2.66
CA LYS A 34 -17.44 12.69 -2.55
C LYS A 34 -17.30 11.80 -3.79
N THR A 35 -16.69 12.31 -4.85
CA THR A 35 -16.22 11.50 -5.98
C THR A 35 -15.02 10.67 -5.52
N ASN A 36 -15.30 9.42 -5.17
CA ASN A 36 -14.35 8.36 -4.87
C ASN A 36 -13.47 8.10 -6.12
N ASP A 37 -12.48 8.95 -6.34
CA ASP A 37 -11.56 8.89 -7.46
C ASP A 37 -10.46 7.85 -7.18
N GLY A 38 -10.86 6.58 -7.21
CA GLY A 38 -9.98 5.44 -7.03
C GLY A 38 -8.73 5.53 -7.92
N GLY A 39 -8.82 6.14 -9.10
CA GLY A 39 -7.68 6.38 -10.00
C GLY A 39 -6.61 7.29 -9.41
N THR A 40 -6.99 8.45 -8.86
CA THR A 40 -6.03 9.36 -8.19
C THR A 40 -5.44 8.73 -6.92
N ALA A 41 -6.26 8.00 -6.15
CA ALA A 41 -5.79 7.30 -4.96
C ALA A 41 -4.80 6.16 -5.31
N LEU A 42 -5.06 5.42 -6.39
CA LEU A 42 -4.18 4.38 -6.93
C LEU A 42 -2.83 4.95 -7.39
N GLN A 43 -2.84 6.07 -8.12
CA GLN A 43 -1.60 6.74 -8.55
C GLN A 43 -0.80 7.27 -7.35
N GLY A 44 -1.48 7.84 -6.36
CA GLY A 44 -0.86 8.25 -5.09
C GLY A 44 -0.19 7.07 -4.38
N ALA A 45 -0.88 5.92 -4.32
CA ALA A 45 -0.34 4.69 -3.74
C ALA A 45 0.90 4.16 -4.48
N GLN A 46 0.89 4.16 -5.82
CA GLN A 46 2.07 3.79 -6.63
C GLN A 46 3.26 4.70 -6.37
N ALA A 47 3.04 6.02 -6.30
CA ALA A 47 4.08 7.00 -6.02
C ALA A 47 4.67 6.83 -4.61
N SER A 48 3.83 6.55 -3.61
CA SER A 48 4.26 6.21 -2.25
C SER A 48 5.12 4.95 -2.24
N LEU A 49 4.68 3.87 -2.87
CA LEU A 49 5.46 2.62 -2.93
C LEU A 49 6.81 2.82 -3.63
N ASN A 50 6.86 3.52 -4.76
CA ASN A 50 8.12 3.79 -5.46
C ASN A 50 9.11 4.60 -4.60
N SER A 51 8.61 5.57 -3.86
CA SER A 51 9.40 6.35 -2.90
C SER A 51 9.92 5.45 -1.77
N MET A 52 9.08 4.56 -1.24
CA MET A 52 9.48 3.60 -0.21
C MET A 52 10.51 2.57 -0.70
N ILE A 53 10.40 2.10 -1.95
CA ILE A 53 11.37 1.19 -2.56
C ILE A 53 12.76 1.85 -2.61
N SER A 54 12.80 3.09 -3.08
CA SER A 54 14.04 3.88 -3.12
C SER A 54 14.61 4.12 -1.72
N ALA A 55 13.74 4.43 -0.75
CA ALA A 55 14.13 4.63 0.64
C ALA A 55 14.66 3.35 1.30
N ALA A 56 14.00 2.20 1.14
CA ALA A 56 14.44 0.93 1.69
C ALA A 56 15.81 0.51 1.12
N ARG A 57 16.02 0.70 -0.19
CA ARG A 57 17.32 0.47 -0.83
C ARG A 57 18.41 1.38 -0.24
N SER A 58 18.10 2.66 -0.03
CA SER A 58 19.01 3.60 0.63
C SER A 58 19.34 3.17 2.06
N GLN A 59 18.34 2.71 2.84
CA GLN A 59 18.55 2.21 4.19
C GLN A 59 19.46 0.98 4.23
N ALA A 60 19.33 0.06 3.28
CA ALA A 60 20.20 -1.12 3.19
C ALA A 60 21.68 -0.71 3.01
N ALA A 61 21.93 0.24 2.11
CA ALA A 61 23.27 0.77 1.87
C ALA A 61 23.82 1.56 3.08
N LEU A 62 23.00 2.43 3.68
CA LEU A 62 23.40 3.29 4.79
C LEU A 62 23.72 2.49 6.06
N LYS A 63 22.94 1.45 6.36
CA LYS A 63 23.11 0.62 7.55
C LYS A 63 24.07 -0.55 7.34
N ASN A 64 24.48 -0.80 6.09
CA ASN A 64 25.29 -1.94 5.69
C ASN A 64 24.72 -3.29 6.18
N VAL A 65 23.39 -3.41 6.17
CA VAL A 65 22.61 -4.60 6.50
C VAL A 65 21.44 -4.73 5.51
N ARG A 66 20.69 -5.83 5.54
CA ARG A 66 19.48 -5.92 4.71
C ARG A 66 18.42 -4.94 5.20
N ALA A 67 17.73 -4.30 4.27
CA ALA A 67 16.59 -3.44 4.58
C ALA A 67 15.47 -3.64 3.56
N GLY A 68 14.23 -3.48 3.98
CA GLY A 68 13.07 -3.80 3.15
C GLY A 68 11.80 -3.07 3.53
N ILE A 69 10.80 -3.19 2.66
CA ILE A 69 9.44 -2.76 2.90
C ILE A 69 8.62 -3.96 3.37
N PHE A 70 7.83 -3.74 4.39
CA PHE A 70 6.96 -4.70 5.01
C PHE A 70 5.53 -4.18 5.01
N ILE A 71 4.56 -5.08 4.88
CA ILE A 71 3.13 -4.78 4.92
C ILE A 71 2.50 -5.43 6.15
N GLU A 72 1.61 -4.71 6.82
CA GLU A 72 0.88 -5.21 7.97
C GLU A 72 -0.10 -6.33 7.55
N THR A 73 0.07 -7.50 8.16
CA THR A 73 -0.76 -8.70 7.98
C THR A 73 -1.52 -9.07 9.25
N THR A 74 -1.61 -8.15 10.22
CA THR A 74 -2.45 -8.33 11.40
C THR A 74 -3.91 -8.08 11.06
N ILE A 75 -4.77 -9.08 11.26
CA ILE A 75 -6.21 -8.87 11.39
C ILE A 75 -6.52 -8.71 12.88
N THR A 76 -7.12 -7.58 13.26
CA THR A 76 -7.65 -7.40 14.62
C THR A 76 -9.17 -7.54 14.57
N ASP A 77 -9.71 -8.57 15.23
CA ASP A 77 -11.11 -9.01 15.08
C ASP A 77 -12.20 -8.02 15.50
N ASN A 78 -11.88 -6.80 15.95
CA ASN A 78 -12.89 -5.91 16.57
C ASN A 78 -12.76 -4.41 16.25
N ILE A 79 -11.83 -4.01 15.38
CA ILE A 79 -11.75 -2.62 14.91
C ILE A 79 -11.43 -2.69 13.41
N PRO A 80 -12.21 -2.03 12.53
CA PRO A 80 -11.80 -1.81 11.16
C PRO A 80 -10.63 -0.82 11.15
N ASP A 81 -9.48 -1.23 11.67
CA ASP A 81 -8.22 -0.58 11.35
C ASP A 81 -7.89 -1.00 9.92
N GLU A 82 -7.86 -0.01 9.03
CA GLU A 82 -7.43 -0.18 7.63
C GLU A 82 -5.93 -0.51 7.54
N GLY A 83 -5.20 -0.70 8.64
CA GLY A 83 -3.76 -1.05 8.60
C GLY A 83 -3.46 -2.30 7.77
N PHE A 84 -4.38 -3.26 7.79
CA PHE A 84 -4.22 -4.51 7.10
C PHE A 84 -4.11 -4.40 5.57
N LEU A 85 -3.00 -4.87 4.99
CA LEU A 85 -2.66 -4.75 3.55
C LEU A 85 -2.69 -3.33 2.98
N ASN A 86 -2.69 -2.32 3.84
CA ASN A 86 -2.70 -0.91 3.47
C ASN A 86 -1.66 -0.09 4.27
N ARG A 87 -1.10 -0.63 5.35
CA ARG A 87 -0.01 -0.03 6.12
C ARG A 87 1.34 -0.68 5.86
N LEU A 88 2.29 0.15 5.46
CA LEU A 88 3.61 -0.21 5.02
C LEU A 88 4.66 0.33 5.97
N HIS A 89 5.79 -0.36 6.06
CA HIS A 89 6.90 0.12 6.87
C HIS A 89 8.26 -0.27 6.31
N ILE A 90 9.27 0.54 6.57
CA ILE A 90 10.66 0.23 6.23
C ILE A 90 11.34 -0.28 7.49
N ALA A 91 12.04 -1.40 7.38
CA ALA A 91 12.88 -1.93 8.44
C ALA A 91 14.19 -2.46 7.91
N TYR A 92 15.16 -2.57 8.82
CA TYR A 92 16.47 -3.13 8.58
C TYR A 92 16.76 -4.24 9.59
N GLU A 93 17.65 -5.14 9.20
CA GLU A 93 18.08 -6.25 10.05
C GLU A 93 18.98 -5.74 11.17
N SER A 94 18.63 -6.04 12.42
CA SER A 94 19.29 -5.53 13.63
C SER A 94 19.74 -6.62 14.61
N GLY A 95 19.39 -7.89 14.37
CA GLY A 95 19.73 -9.03 15.22
C GLY A 95 20.19 -10.27 14.46
N GLN A 96 20.77 -11.25 15.17
CA GLN A 96 21.12 -12.56 14.62
C GLN A 96 19.86 -13.44 14.53
N GLY A 97 19.24 -13.51 13.35
CA GLY A 97 18.15 -14.45 13.07
C GLY A 97 17.04 -13.84 12.19
N PRO A 98 16.15 -14.68 11.66
CA PRO A 98 15.11 -14.28 10.71
C PRO A 98 14.04 -13.31 11.27
N ASP A 99 13.99 -13.13 12.59
CA ASP A 99 12.99 -12.29 13.28
C ASP A 99 13.57 -10.96 13.81
N GLY A 100 14.85 -10.67 13.53
CA GLY A 100 15.56 -9.48 14.03
C GLY A 100 15.43 -8.27 13.11
N TRP A 101 14.21 -7.79 12.86
CA TRP A 101 13.97 -6.58 12.06
C TRP A 101 13.60 -5.39 12.94
N THR A 102 14.36 -4.29 12.81
CA THR A 102 14.07 -3.01 13.46
C THR A 102 13.50 -2.02 12.45
N ALA A 103 12.33 -1.48 12.76
CA ALA A 103 11.68 -0.40 12.03
C ALA A 103 12.52 0.90 12.03
N THR A 104 12.52 1.64 10.92
CA THR A 104 13.24 2.92 10.83
C THR A 104 12.48 4.07 11.49
N ASP A 105 11.16 4.21 11.26
CA ASP A 105 10.34 5.39 11.65
C ASP A 105 8.83 5.07 11.86
N THR A 106 7.92 6.01 11.57
CA THR A 106 6.45 5.82 11.55
C THR A 106 6.02 5.05 10.29
N PRO A 107 5.03 4.13 10.38
CA PRO A 107 4.56 3.41 9.21
C PRO A 107 3.78 4.35 8.28
N ILE A 108 3.84 4.08 6.99
CA ILE A 108 3.12 4.83 5.95
C ILE A 108 1.83 4.09 5.63
N LYS A 109 0.71 4.81 5.61
CA LYS A 109 -0.58 4.28 5.21
C LYS A 109 -0.84 4.63 3.75
N LEU A 110 -1.27 3.66 2.95
CA LEU A 110 -1.75 3.91 1.60
C LEU A 110 -3.04 4.77 1.65
N PRO A 111 -3.36 5.51 0.58
CA PRO A 111 -4.62 6.23 0.46
C PRO A 111 -5.83 5.37 0.83
N GLN A 112 -6.85 6.01 1.39
CA GLN A 112 -8.04 5.31 1.87
C GLN A 112 -8.68 4.48 0.75
N GLY A 113 -9.06 3.24 1.06
CA GLY A 113 -9.69 2.33 0.11
C GLY A 113 -8.72 1.63 -0.85
N ILE A 114 -7.41 1.91 -0.78
CA ILE A 114 -6.40 1.23 -1.58
C ILE A 114 -5.71 0.15 -0.78
N PHE A 115 -5.66 -1.06 -1.32
CA PHE A 115 -5.04 -2.21 -0.66
C PHE A 115 -4.09 -2.93 -1.62
N ILE A 116 -3.06 -3.56 -1.06
CA ILE A 116 -2.21 -4.48 -1.80
C ILE A 116 -2.98 -5.79 -2.01
N VAL A 117 -2.99 -6.27 -3.25
CA VAL A 117 -3.57 -7.57 -3.59
C VAL A 117 -2.55 -8.66 -3.25
N PRO A 118 -2.81 -9.52 -2.26
CA PRO A 118 -1.85 -10.50 -1.76
C PRO A 118 -1.70 -11.70 -2.71
N ALA A 119 -0.64 -12.49 -2.54
CA ALA A 119 -0.53 -13.79 -3.18
C ALA A 119 -1.55 -14.77 -2.57
N PHE A 120 -2.46 -15.33 -3.39
CA PHE A 120 -3.60 -16.15 -2.93
C PHE A 120 -3.23 -17.42 -2.14
N ASP A 121 -2.00 -17.91 -2.24
CA ASP A 121 -1.66 -19.27 -1.80
C ASP A 121 -1.25 -19.36 -0.32
N LYS A 122 -1.00 -18.23 0.36
CA LYS A 122 -0.40 -18.24 1.72
C LYS A 122 -1.07 -17.34 2.76
N LEU A 123 -2.06 -16.55 2.37
CA LEU A 123 -2.90 -15.80 3.32
C LEU A 123 -4.35 -16.30 3.25
N ASN A 124 -4.55 -17.49 3.83
CA ASN A 124 -5.81 -18.26 3.87
C ASN A 124 -7.03 -17.50 4.47
N ALA A 125 -6.85 -16.27 4.95
CA ALA A 125 -7.90 -15.44 5.54
C ALA A 125 -8.61 -14.51 4.53
N TYR A 126 -8.12 -14.39 3.28
CA TYR A 126 -8.75 -13.50 2.30
C TYR A 126 -9.79 -14.21 1.48
N LYS A 127 -11.01 -14.23 2.02
CA LYS A 127 -12.20 -14.43 1.18
C LYS A 127 -12.41 -13.19 0.32
N THR A 128 -11.62 -13.08 -0.74
CA THR A 128 -11.96 -12.18 -1.84
C THR A 128 -13.14 -12.83 -2.55
N GLU A 129 -14.34 -12.33 -2.28
CA GLU A 129 -15.54 -12.89 -2.88
C GLU A 129 -15.47 -12.63 -4.39
N ASN A 130 -15.16 -13.68 -5.15
CA ASN A 130 -15.06 -13.68 -6.61
C ASN A 130 -13.96 -12.79 -7.22
N TRP A 131 -12.76 -12.69 -6.62
CA TRP A 131 -11.65 -11.91 -7.21
C TRP A 131 -10.54 -12.78 -7.82
N PRO A 132 -10.00 -12.41 -9.01
CA PRO A 132 -10.67 -11.59 -10.02
C PRO A 132 -11.98 -12.26 -10.49
N GLN A 133 -12.90 -11.48 -11.09
CA GLN A 133 -14.20 -11.98 -11.55
C GLN A 133 -14.06 -12.73 -12.89
N THR A 134 -13.00 -12.46 -13.66
CA THR A 134 -12.63 -13.20 -14.86
C THR A 134 -12.07 -14.61 -14.60
N THR A 135 -12.01 -15.41 -15.67
CA THR A 135 -11.87 -16.88 -15.68
C THR A 135 -10.69 -17.48 -14.90
N THR A 136 -10.74 -18.80 -14.66
CA THR A 136 -9.87 -19.60 -13.78
C THR A 136 -8.35 -19.47 -14.04
N LYS A 137 -7.91 -19.09 -15.25
CA LYS A 137 -6.47 -18.87 -15.56
C LYS A 137 -5.91 -17.60 -14.91
N GLU A 138 -6.75 -16.58 -14.74
CA GLU A 138 -6.40 -15.32 -14.04
C GLU A 138 -6.52 -15.46 -12.51
N LYS A 139 -7.05 -16.58 -12.02
CA LYS A 139 -7.07 -16.94 -10.59
C LYS A 139 -5.83 -17.72 -10.16
N THR A 140 -5.31 -18.56 -11.06
CA THR A 140 -4.14 -19.40 -10.82
C THR A 140 -3.26 -19.43 -12.07
N GLY A 141 -2.14 -18.71 -12.04
CA GLY A 141 -1.24 -18.62 -13.18
C GLY A 141 -0.30 -17.40 -13.14
N LYS A 142 0.38 -17.16 -14.26
CA LYS A 142 1.24 -16.00 -14.52
C LYS A 142 0.45 -14.72 -14.79
N ASP A 143 -0.79 -14.85 -15.25
CA ASP A 143 -1.72 -13.75 -15.56
C ASP A 143 -2.58 -13.32 -14.37
N ALA A 144 -2.27 -13.82 -13.18
CA ALA A 144 -3.05 -13.52 -12.00
C ALA A 144 -2.81 -12.06 -11.56
N ILE A 145 -3.92 -11.34 -11.34
CA ILE A 145 -3.93 -9.99 -10.78
C ILE A 145 -3.64 -10.09 -9.27
N ARG A 146 -2.38 -10.37 -8.93
CA ARG A 146 -1.88 -10.55 -7.58
C ARG A 146 -0.43 -10.12 -7.45
N SER A 147 -0.05 -9.69 -6.26
CA SER A 147 1.36 -9.46 -5.94
C SER A 147 2.13 -10.78 -5.93
N THR A 148 3.34 -10.78 -6.51
CA THR A 148 4.23 -11.95 -6.51
C THR A 148 5.30 -11.85 -5.42
N VAL A 149 5.54 -10.65 -4.90
CA VAL A 149 6.57 -10.41 -3.90
C VAL A 149 6.28 -11.03 -2.52
N MET A 150 4.99 -11.28 -2.21
CA MET A 150 4.53 -11.84 -0.94
C MET A 150 4.55 -13.38 -0.93
N ASN A 151 5.50 -14.02 -1.62
CA ASN A 151 5.57 -15.49 -1.70
C ASN A 151 6.56 -16.12 -0.69
N ASP A 152 7.29 -15.31 0.09
CA ASP A 152 8.26 -15.82 1.06
C ASP A 152 7.54 -16.52 2.23
N ALA A 153 7.98 -17.72 2.63
CA ALA A 153 7.29 -18.59 3.58
C ALA A 153 7.09 -18.02 5.00
N LYS A 154 7.70 -16.88 5.35
CA LYS A 154 7.46 -16.17 6.61
C LYS A 154 6.66 -14.88 6.38
N HIS A 155 5.36 -14.96 6.62
CA HIS A 155 4.41 -13.85 6.52
C HIS A 155 4.09 -13.18 7.86
N ASP A 156 4.79 -13.59 8.93
CA ASP A 156 4.49 -13.24 10.30
C ASP A 156 5.78 -12.87 11.03
N LEU A 157 6.49 -11.89 10.47
CA LEU A 157 7.65 -11.31 11.13
C LEU A 157 7.14 -10.38 12.23
N GLN A 158 7.68 -10.56 13.43
CA GLN A 158 7.49 -9.62 14.51
C GLN A 158 8.55 -8.54 14.35
N MET A 159 8.12 -7.30 14.14
CA MET A 159 9.04 -6.17 14.12
C MET A 159 9.32 -5.76 15.58
N GLU A 160 10.57 -5.40 15.86
CA GLU A 160 10.90 -4.83 17.17
C GLU A 160 10.29 -3.41 17.32
N SER A 161 10.08 -3.01 18.58
CA SER A 161 9.51 -1.72 19.02
C SER A 161 9.96 -0.53 18.14
N PRO A 162 9.07 0.44 17.81
CA PRO A 162 7.78 0.74 18.46
C PRO A 162 6.55 0.02 17.89
N ILE A 163 6.69 -0.84 16.88
CA ILE A 163 5.54 -1.38 16.16
C ILE A 163 5.32 -2.85 16.49
N LYS A 164 4.17 -3.14 17.13
CA LYS A 164 3.72 -4.52 17.41
C LYS A 164 2.73 -4.95 16.32
N GLY A 165 2.92 -6.12 15.74
CA GLY A 165 2.03 -6.66 14.70
C GLY A 165 2.70 -7.76 13.90
N LYS A 166 1.91 -8.43 13.07
CA LYS A 166 2.36 -9.37 12.05
C LYS A 166 2.69 -8.60 10.78
N TRP A 167 3.86 -8.86 10.21
CA TRP A 167 4.31 -8.18 9.01
C TRP A 167 4.81 -9.19 7.98
N ALA A 168 4.49 -8.95 6.71
CA ALA A 168 5.02 -9.71 5.59
C ALA A 168 5.97 -8.84 4.75
N PRO A 169 7.09 -9.38 4.26
CA PRO A 169 7.93 -8.64 3.34
C PRO A 169 7.27 -8.43 1.99
N LEU A 170 7.42 -7.21 1.46
CA LEU A 170 7.13 -6.87 0.08
C LEU A 170 8.38 -6.76 -0.77
N VAL A 171 9.47 -6.22 -0.24
CA VAL A 171 10.72 -6.16 -0.99
C VAL A 171 11.85 -5.98 -0.01
N VAL A 172 12.96 -6.70 -0.23
CA VAL A 172 14.16 -6.57 0.57
C VAL A 172 15.34 -6.28 -0.34
N PHE A 173 16.25 -5.46 0.14
CA PHE A 173 17.51 -5.13 -0.50
C PHE A 173 18.66 -5.53 0.40
N ASN A 174 19.71 -6.06 -0.21
CA ASN A 174 20.99 -6.24 0.45
C ASN A 174 21.80 -4.92 0.48
N PRO A 175 22.91 -4.85 1.24
CA PRO A 175 23.76 -3.65 1.31
C PRO A 175 24.30 -3.16 -0.05
N ASN A 176 24.41 -4.06 -1.02
CA ASN A 176 24.85 -3.73 -2.39
C ASN A 176 23.72 -3.12 -3.24
N GLY A 177 22.51 -2.97 -2.67
CA GLY A 177 21.34 -2.41 -3.34
C GLY A 177 20.71 -3.35 -4.37
N LEU A 178 20.99 -4.65 -4.30
CA LEU A 178 20.31 -5.70 -5.07
C LEU A 178 19.12 -6.23 -4.29
N ARG A 179 18.05 -6.58 -5.00
CA ARG A 179 16.88 -7.25 -4.41
C ARG A 179 17.29 -8.59 -3.83
N ASP A 180 16.79 -8.88 -2.64
CA ASP A 180 17.05 -10.08 -1.86
C ASP A 180 15.74 -10.68 -1.33
N THR A 181 15.81 -11.87 -0.75
CA THR A 181 14.71 -12.58 -0.07
C THR A 181 14.95 -12.62 1.44
N ILE A 182 13.90 -12.79 2.23
CA ILE A 182 14.04 -12.87 3.70
C ILE A 182 14.49 -14.26 4.14
N ASN A 183 14.09 -15.32 3.43
CA ASN A 183 14.48 -16.70 3.73
C ASN A 183 15.08 -17.44 2.54
N SER A 184 16.34 -17.16 2.21
CA SER A 184 17.17 -18.20 1.61
C SER A 184 18.31 -18.59 2.57
N PRO A 185 18.05 -19.45 3.58
CA PRO A 185 19.04 -20.51 3.77
C PRO A 185 19.07 -21.26 2.44
N VAL A 186 20.27 -21.54 1.98
CA VAL A 186 20.54 -22.33 0.79
C VAL A 186 19.89 -23.72 0.94
N ASP A 187 18.61 -23.85 0.61
CA ASP A 187 18.05 -25.12 0.15
C ASP A 187 18.51 -25.23 -1.31
N VAL A 188 19.66 -25.90 -1.46
CA VAL A 188 20.21 -26.30 -2.76
C VAL A 188 19.15 -27.13 -3.49
N GLY A 189 18.31 -26.50 -4.31
CA GLY A 189 17.37 -27.23 -5.16
C GLY A 189 16.08 -26.51 -5.55
N THR A 190 15.63 -25.49 -4.81
CA THR A 190 14.42 -24.74 -5.19
C THR A 190 14.69 -23.23 -5.20
N THR A 191 15.09 -22.72 -6.35
CA THR A 191 15.20 -21.29 -6.64
C THR A 191 13.81 -20.66 -6.75
N ALA A 192 13.13 -20.47 -5.62
CA ALA A 192 11.96 -19.61 -5.58
C ALA A 192 12.44 -18.18 -5.86
N SER A 193 12.30 -17.73 -7.11
CA SER A 193 12.63 -16.37 -7.51
C SER A 193 11.82 -15.40 -6.64
N PRO A 194 12.45 -14.39 -6.00
CA PRO A 194 11.68 -13.33 -5.36
C PRO A 194 10.76 -12.75 -6.42
N GLY A 195 9.44 -12.79 -6.18
CA GLY A 195 8.50 -12.11 -7.05
C GLY A 195 8.92 -10.67 -7.25
N ASN A 196 8.54 -10.09 -8.39
CA ASN A 196 8.93 -8.77 -8.81
C ASN A 196 7.75 -7.79 -8.88
N ARG A 197 6.52 -8.23 -8.58
CA ARG A 197 5.32 -7.46 -8.86
C ARG A 197 4.53 -7.19 -7.59
N ILE A 198 4.09 -5.93 -7.44
CA ILE A 198 3.13 -5.50 -6.44
C ILE A 198 1.89 -4.99 -7.16
N VAL A 199 0.73 -5.49 -6.75
CA VAL A 199 -0.58 -5.11 -7.31
C VAL A 199 -1.36 -4.37 -6.24
N LEU A 200 -1.96 -3.26 -6.64
CA LEU A 200 -2.83 -2.40 -5.86
C LEU A 200 -4.23 -2.43 -6.45
N SER A 201 -5.24 -2.40 -5.59
CA SER A 201 -6.63 -2.34 -6.03
C SER A 201 -7.48 -1.56 -5.05
N VAL A 202 -8.57 -0.99 -5.56
CA VAL A 202 -9.62 -0.38 -4.76
C VAL A 202 -10.45 -1.47 -4.10
N GLY A 203 -10.64 -1.35 -2.79
CA GLY A 203 -11.49 -2.26 -2.04
C GLY A 203 -12.01 -1.65 -0.75
N ARG A 204 -12.66 -2.50 0.03
CA ARG A 204 -13.10 -2.20 1.40
C ARG A 204 -12.70 -3.33 2.32
N ARG A 205 -12.30 -2.95 3.53
CA ARG A 205 -12.13 -3.89 4.64
C ARG A 205 -13.49 -4.19 5.28
N ASP A 206 -13.86 -5.47 5.30
CA ASP A 206 -14.89 -6.02 6.17
C ASP A 206 -14.20 -6.69 7.40
N ALA A 207 -14.97 -7.22 8.36
CA ALA A 207 -14.44 -7.70 9.65
C ALA A 207 -13.24 -8.66 9.52
N ASP A 208 -13.34 -9.68 8.67
CA ASP A 208 -12.29 -10.69 8.44
C ASP A 208 -11.66 -10.61 7.04
N LYS A 209 -12.33 -10.00 6.06
CA LYS A 209 -11.93 -10.01 4.64
C LYS A 209 -11.69 -8.62 4.04
N ILE A 210 -10.95 -8.58 2.94
CA ILE A 210 -10.95 -7.44 2.02
C ILE A 210 -11.79 -7.82 0.81
N VAL A 211 -12.71 -6.93 0.44
CA VAL A 211 -13.51 -7.05 -0.78
C VAL A 211 -12.98 -6.02 -1.76
N PHE A 212 -12.35 -6.49 -2.83
CA PHE A 212 -11.95 -5.67 -3.97
C PHE A 212 -13.14 -5.43 -4.88
N PHE A 213 -13.25 -4.22 -5.44
CA PHE A 213 -14.47 -3.81 -6.14
C PHE A 213 -14.49 -4.15 -7.63
N ASN A 214 -13.39 -3.90 -8.35
CA ASN A 214 -13.34 -4.03 -9.81
C ASN A 214 -11.91 -4.39 -10.26
N GLU A 215 -11.79 -5.42 -11.09
CA GLU A 215 -10.52 -5.93 -11.60
C GLU A 215 -9.84 -4.99 -12.60
N ASN A 216 -10.58 -4.04 -13.16
CA ASN A 216 -10.04 -2.98 -14.00
C ASN A 216 -9.52 -1.79 -13.18
N ASP A 217 -9.96 -1.65 -11.92
CA ASP A 217 -9.50 -0.60 -11.01
C ASP A 217 -8.26 -1.08 -10.24
N VAL A 218 -7.23 -1.40 -11.01
CA VAL A 218 -5.96 -1.91 -10.52
C VAL A 218 -4.80 -1.15 -11.12
N CYS A 219 -3.78 -0.95 -10.30
CA CYS A 219 -2.48 -0.48 -10.75
C CYS A 219 -1.41 -1.18 -9.93
N GLY A 220 -0.15 -0.84 -10.16
CA GLY A 220 0.93 -1.48 -9.43
C GLY A 220 2.27 -1.21 -10.02
N LEU A 221 3.20 -2.09 -9.74
CA LEU A 221 4.59 -1.89 -10.09
C LEU A 221 5.33 -3.20 -10.24
N GLU A 222 6.25 -3.20 -11.18
CA GLU A 222 7.26 -4.23 -11.33
C GLU A 222 8.61 -3.69 -10.87
N ILE A 223 9.33 -4.48 -10.10
CA ILE A 223 10.59 -4.14 -9.46
C ILE A 223 11.68 -5.00 -10.10
N GLY A 224 12.66 -4.37 -10.73
CA GLY A 224 13.85 -5.03 -11.23
C GLY A 224 14.79 -5.50 -10.11
N MET A 225 15.80 -6.29 -10.48
CA MET A 225 16.81 -6.79 -9.52
C MET A 225 17.59 -5.66 -8.82
N TYR A 226 17.75 -4.51 -9.46
CA TYR A 226 18.44 -3.34 -8.92
C TYR A 226 17.50 -2.34 -8.23
N GLY A 227 16.23 -2.71 -8.00
CA GLY A 227 15.21 -1.82 -7.45
C GLY A 227 14.71 -0.75 -8.43
N VAL A 228 14.98 -0.90 -9.73
CA VAL A 228 14.35 -0.07 -10.77
C VAL A 228 12.88 -0.42 -10.84
N VAL A 229 12.01 0.58 -10.80
CA VAL A 229 10.55 0.39 -10.78
C VAL A 229 9.96 0.74 -12.14
N THR A 230 9.16 -0.18 -12.68
CA THR A 230 8.28 0.04 -13.83
C THR A 230 6.86 0.14 -13.33
N MET A 231 6.17 1.23 -13.65
CA MET A 231 4.76 1.41 -13.26
C MET A 231 3.85 0.61 -14.19
N ILE A 232 2.86 -0.07 -13.60
CA ILE A 232 1.81 -0.78 -14.33
C ILE A 232 0.50 -0.08 -14.00
N ASN A 233 -0.11 0.58 -14.98
CA ASN A 233 -1.29 1.44 -14.75
C ASN A 233 -2.60 0.77 -15.13
N GLU A 234 -2.55 -0.35 -15.84
CA GLU A 234 -3.71 -1.02 -16.41
C GLU A 234 -3.62 -2.52 -16.14
N VAL A 235 -4.78 -3.16 -16.08
CA VAL A 235 -4.92 -4.60 -15.82
C VAL A 235 -4.15 -5.47 -16.82
N GLU A 236 -4.13 -5.07 -18.09
CA GLU A 236 -3.43 -5.80 -19.17
C GLU A 236 -1.91 -5.86 -18.93
N GLY A 237 -1.32 -4.86 -18.29
CA GLY A 237 0.11 -4.89 -17.94
C GLY A 237 0.47 -5.92 -16.87
N PHE A 238 -0.53 -6.55 -16.24
CA PHE A 238 -0.33 -7.70 -15.35
C PHE A 238 -0.48 -9.04 -16.06
N LYS A 239 -1.08 -9.08 -17.24
CA LYS A 239 -1.14 -10.29 -18.07
C LYS A 239 0.20 -10.42 -18.78
N GLN A 240 0.77 -11.62 -18.81
CA GLN A 240 2.06 -11.84 -19.46
C GLN A 240 1.77 -12.19 -20.92
N ASP A 241 2.37 -11.47 -21.88
CA ASP A 241 2.29 -11.87 -23.29
C ASP A 241 2.91 -13.26 -23.45
N ASP A 242 2.14 -14.21 -23.99
CA ASP A 242 2.54 -15.60 -24.27
C ASP A 242 3.77 -15.71 -25.21
#